data_AF-A0A9X2I3W7-F1
#
_entry.id   AF-A0A9X2I3W7-F1
#
_cell.length_a   1.000
_cell.length_b   1.000
_cell.length_c   1.000
_cell.angle_alpha   90.00
_cell.angle_beta   90.00
_cell.angle_gamma   90.00
#
_symmetry.space_group_name_H-M   'P 1'
#
loop_
_entity.id
_entity.type
_entity.pdbx_description
1 polymer ?
#
loop_
_entity_poly.entity_id
_entity_poly.type
_entity_poly.pdbx_seq_one_letter_code
_entity_poly.pdbx_strand_id
1 'polypeptide(L)'
;MSRIEHNMAMTGDSPASISGKQKLATGLGLSGLFILALALFNVNFPNKTLFLSLALGLITIGTIIFANDAYLGKHQGINNNGVWFKSTTNRGLWGWVAGIALTLFYVVLYWYPQYLGLNPDGANTGIIALFDPLSRLINGGPASQWFVYGTLYTLAILIFGYKFILKYRHNRYEVLRTFSVMFFQLGFAFLIPEILIRLNKPYYDFKNIWPLNYDLFAGYKIQEFLSAGNLGMFMLIFGVLSIFVITPILTYKYGKRWYCSWVCGCGGLAETAGDPYRHLSDKSLFAWKVERWVIHSVLVFVTVMTIAVVYSFLGDDSQSYWLTKDVFLWASALLLTIVFALIMIFKRDELAKDAKYGAISYFAIIMAIIGINYFSGNYKIFFFDGYQLRQWYGFLIGAAFSGVIGVGFYPIFGSRVWCRFGCPMAAILGMQQRLFSKFRITTNGGQCISCGNCSVYCEMGIDVRAYAQKGENIVRSSCVGCGICSAVCPRGVLKLENGSRKNRIHNEESVMGDNMDLMDLIKQSSK
;
A
#
# COMPACT_ATOMS: atom_id res chain seq x y z
N MET A 1 28.55 18.96 -23.63
CA MET A 1 28.23 18.48 -25.00
C MET A 1 26.82 18.91 -25.33
N SER A 2 26.66 19.85 -26.26
CA SER A 2 25.37 20.18 -26.86
C SER A 2 24.86 18.94 -27.58
N ARG A 3 23.68 18.44 -27.18
CA ARG A 3 22.97 17.45 -27.99
C ARG A 3 22.41 18.21 -29.19
N ILE A 4 22.77 17.81 -30.40
CA ILE A 4 22.10 18.29 -31.62
C ILE A 4 20.72 17.67 -31.61
N GLU A 5 19.70 18.44 -31.22
CA GLU A 5 18.31 17.98 -31.29
C GLU A 5 17.87 17.93 -32.76
N HIS A 6 17.62 16.71 -33.25
CA HIS A 6 17.19 16.48 -34.63
C HIS A 6 15.67 16.69 -34.81
N ASN A 7 14.97 17.04 -33.73
CA ASN A 7 13.55 17.37 -33.76
C ASN A 7 13.32 18.70 -33.03
N MET A 8 12.78 19.68 -33.73
CA MET A 8 12.41 21.00 -33.19
C MET A 8 10.92 21.09 -32.83
N ALA A 9 10.17 19.99 -32.94
CA ALA A 9 8.75 19.96 -32.63
C ALA A 9 8.52 19.99 -31.11
N MET A 10 7.86 21.05 -30.60
CA MET A 10 7.45 21.18 -29.20
C MET A 10 6.51 20.07 -28.69
N THR A 11 5.99 19.24 -29.61
CA THR A 11 5.00 18.19 -29.32
C THR A 11 5.55 16.77 -29.47
N GLY A 12 6.82 16.59 -29.80
CA GLY A 12 7.36 15.26 -30.12
C GLY A 12 8.86 15.14 -29.90
N ASP A 13 9.34 15.25 -28.67
CA ASP A 13 10.73 14.94 -28.40
C ASP A 13 11.03 13.47 -28.76
N SER A 14 12.14 13.26 -29.49
CA SER A 14 12.72 11.92 -29.61
C SER A 14 13.00 11.38 -28.19
N PRO A 15 12.71 10.10 -27.88
CA PRO A 15 12.98 9.56 -26.55
C PRO A 15 14.44 9.82 -26.19
N ALA A 16 14.69 10.58 -25.12
CA ALA A 16 16.03 10.95 -24.72
C ALA A 16 16.93 9.71 -24.65
N SER A 17 17.95 9.67 -25.52
CA SER A 17 18.86 8.53 -25.59
C SER A 17 19.60 8.35 -24.26
N ILE A 18 19.65 7.10 -23.79
CA ILE A 18 20.37 6.73 -22.57
C ILE A 18 21.88 6.95 -22.75
N SER A 19 22.53 7.46 -21.70
CA SER A 19 23.98 7.73 -21.70
C SER A 19 24.78 6.42 -21.82
N GLY A 20 26.06 6.49 -22.23
CA GLY A 20 26.93 5.31 -22.25
C GLY A 20 27.04 4.64 -20.87
N LYS A 21 27.09 5.45 -19.81
CA LYS A 21 27.06 4.96 -18.41
C LYS A 21 25.76 4.24 -18.09
N GLN A 22 24.61 4.78 -18.50
CA GLN A 22 23.31 4.14 -18.31
C GLN A 22 23.18 2.83 -19.10
N LYS A 23 23.76 2.74 -20.31
CA LYS A 23 23.81 1.49 -21.09
C LYS A 23 24.60 0.42 -20.36
N LEU A 24 25.81 0.73 -19.90
CA LEU A 24 26.64 -0.19 -19.11
C LEU A 24 25.92 -0.63 -17.82
N ALA A 25 25.35 0.33 -17.10
CA ALA A 25 24.60 0.07 -15.87
C ALA A 25 23.38 -0.85 -16.10
N THR A 26 22.66 -0.64 -17.20
CA THR A 26 21.55 -1.51 -17.62
C THR A 26 22.05 -2.90 -17.97
N GLY A 27 23.16 -3.02 -18.70
CA GLY A 27 23.81 -4.29 -19.01
C GLY A 27 24.19 -5.08 -17.75
N LEU A 28 24.83 -4.43 -16.78
CA LEU A 28 25.16 -5.04 -15.48
C LEU A 28 23.92 -5.57 -14.75
N GLY A 29 22.86 -4.75 -14.65
CA GLY A 29 21.62 -5.15 -14.00
C GLY A 29 20.93 -6.31 -14.73
N LEU A 30 20.90 -6.30 -16.06
CA LEU A 30 20.34 -7.37 -16.88
C LEU A 30 21.14 -8.67 -16.75
N SER A 31 22.47 -8.61 -16.63
CA SER A 31 23.30 -9.80 -16.36
C SER A 31 22.95 -10.44 -15.01
N GLY A 32 22.68 -9.63 -13.97
CA GLY A 32 22.23 -10.16 -12.68
C GLY A 32 20.84 -10.80 -12.76
N LEU A 33 19.90 -10.17 -13.48
CA LEU A 33 18.57 -10.75 -13.75
C LEU A 33 18.66 -12.03 -14.59
N PHE A 34 19.59 -12.09 -15.53
CA PHE A 34 19.83 -13.26 -16.36
C PHE A 34 20.27 -14.47 -15.52
N ILE A 35 21.13 -14.28 -14.51
CA ILE A 35 21.50 -15.35 -13.58
C ILE A 35 20.26 -15.89 -12.83
N LEU A 36 19.37 -15.00 -12.36
CA LEU A 36 18.12 -15.42 -11.71
C LEU A 36 17.18 -16.14 -12.69
N ALA A 37 17.15 -15.71 -13.96
CA ALA A 37 16.38 -16.37 -15.01
C ALA A 37 16.91 -17.78 -15.31
N LEU A 38 18.24 -17.97 -15.38
CA LEU A 38 18.84 -19.29 -15.52
C LEU A 38 18.47 -20.22 -14.36
N ALA A 39 18.36 -19.68 -13.14
CA ALA A 39 17.88 -20.45 -11.99
C ALA A 39 16.42 -20.90 -12.15
N LEU A 40 15.55 -20.12 -12.81
CA LEU A 40 14.18 -20.56 -13.13
C LEU A 40 14.16 -21.75 -14.09
N PHE A 41 15.15 -21.88 -14.98
CA PHE A 41 15.28 -23.02 -15.89
C PHE A 41 16.07 -24.19 -15.29
N ASN A 42 16.20 -24.27 -13.96
CA ASN A 42 16.90 -25.35 -13.24
C ASN A 42 18.37 -25.55 -13.66
N VAL A 43 19.05 -24.48 -14.11
CA VAL A 43 20.50 -24.55 -14.37
C VAL A 43 21.24 -24.80 -13.05
N ASN A 44 22.10 -25.83 -13.03
CA ASN A 44 22.84 -26.19 -11.82
C ASN A 44 24.05 -25.27 -11.62
N PHE A 45 24.08 -24.56 -10.49
CA PHE A 45 25.17 -23.65 -10.13
C PHE A 45 26.17 -24.34 -9.19
N PRO A 46 27.47 -24.42 -9.53
CA PRO A 46 28.48 -25.06 -8.69
C PRO A 46 28.61 -24.44 -7.29
N ASN A 47 28.48 -23.12 -7.19
CA ASN A 47 28.52 -22.38 -5.92
C ASN A 47 27.33 -21.41 -5.82
N LYS A 48 26.22 -21.89 -5.26
CA LYS A 48 24.97 -21.14 -5.11
C LYS A 48 25.16 -19.80 -4.38
N THR A 49 26.00 -19.76 -3.34
CA THR A 49 26.29 -18.53 -2.57
C THR A 49 26.95 -17.46 -3.45
N LEU A 50 27.95 -17.86 -4.25
CA LEU A 50 28.65 -16.94 -5.15
C LEU A 50 27.69 -16.40 -6.22
N PHE A 51 26.95 -17.28 -6.90
CA PHE A 51 26.04 -16.87 -7.97
C PHE A 51 24.87 -16.02 -7.48
N LEU A 52 24.33 -16.32 -6.29
CA LEU A 52 23.31 -15.47 -5.66
C LEU A 52 23.87 -14.08 -5.33
N SER A 53 25.05 -14.04 -4.69
CA SER A 53 25.69 -12.77 -4.32
C SER A 53 26.04 -11.93 -5.55
N LEU A 54 26.50 -12.58 -6.62
CA LEU A 54 26.77 -11.95 -7.91
C LEU A 54 25.48 -11.42 -8.53
N ALA A 55 24.40 -12.20 -8.57
CA ALA A 55 23.13 -11.78 -9.14
C ALA A 55 22.55 -10.54 -8.43
N LEU A 56 22.44 -10.60 -7.10
CA LEU A 56 21.91 -9.49 -6.30
C LEU A 56 22.86 -8.27 -6.32
N GLY A 57 24.17 -8.50 -6.30
CA GLY A 57 25.19 -7.46 -6.37
C GLY A 57 25.18 -6.72 -7.70
N LEU A 58 25.09 -7.43 -8.83
CA LEU A 58 25.01 -6.84 -10.17
C LEU A 58 23.74 -6.00 -10.36
N ILE A 59 22.59 -6.50 -9.89
CA ILE A 59 21.32 -5.76 -9.91
C ILE A 59 21.44 -4.47 -9.07
N THR A 60 22.03 -4.57 -7.88
CA THR A 60 22.22 -3.43 -6.96
C THR A 60 23.14 -2.37 -7.56
N ILE A 61 24.35 -2.77 -7.97
CA ILE A 61 25.37 -1.88 -8.52
C ILE A 61 24.86 -1.24 -9.82
N GLY A 62 24.30 -2.04 -10.74
CA GLY A 62 23.73 -1.54 -11.99
C GLY A 62 22.66 -0.49 -11.75
N THR A 63 21.73 -0.74 -10.83
CA THR A 63 20.65 0.22 -10.54
C THR A 63 21.16 1.49 -9.86
N ILE A 64 22.14 1.39 -8.94
CA ILE A 64 22.75 2.55 -8.27
C ILE A 64 23.50 3.43 -9.27
N ILE A 65 24.31 2.84 -10.15
CA ILE A 65 25.04 3.58 -11.18
C ILE A 65 24.05 4.30 -12.11
N PHE A 66 22.99 3.60 -12.52
CA PHE A 66 21.94 4.20 -13.34
C PHE A 66 21.25 5.37 -12.64
N ALA A 67 20.88 5.22 -11.37
CA ALA A 67 20.22 6.27 -10.59
C ALA A 67 21.12 7.49 -10.38
N ASN A 68 22.41 7.28 -10.12
CA ASN A 68 23.39 8.35 -9.95
C ASN A 68 23.53 9.19 -11.21
N ASP A 69 23.73 8.56 -12.37
CA ASP A 69 23.82 9.25 -13.66
C ASP A 69 22.49 9.96 -14.04
N ALA A 70 21.36 9.38 -13.66
CA ALA A 70 20.04 9.94 -13.96
C ALA A 70 19.72 11.21 -13.17
N TYR A 71 20.24 11.38 -11.94
CA TYR A 71 19.79 12.43 -11.01
C TYR A 71 20.87 13.33 -10.43
N LEU A 72 22.11 12.88 -10.22
CA LEU A 72 23.14 13.70 -9.55
C LEU A 72 23.61 14.86 -10.41
N GLY A 73 23.72 14.67 -11.73
CA GLY A 73 24.11 15.71 -12.68
C GLY A 73 23.00 16.68 -13.08
N LYS A 74 21.79 16.57 -12.51
CA LYS A 74 20.64 17.43 -12.81
C LYS A 74 20.31 18.35 -11.65
N HIS A 75 19.71 19.50 -11.94
CA HIS A 75 19.17 20.39 -10.90
C HIS A 75 18.21 19.65 -9.97
N GLN A 76 18.34 19.96 -8.68
CA GLN A 76 17.46 19.40 -7.66
C GLN A 76 16.06 19.94 -7.87
N GLY A 77 15.04 19.07 -7.85
CA GLY A 77 13.66 19.48 -8.05
C GLY A 77 12.93 18.57 -9.03
N ILE A 78 11.67 18.91 -9.30
CA ILE A 78 10.85 18.15 -10.24
C ILE A 78 11.03 18.71 -11.65
N ASN A 79 11.64 17.88 -12.49
CA ASN A 79 11.87 18.16 -13.90
C ASN A 79 10.90 17.35 -14.76
N ASN A 80 10.50 17.90 -15.91
CA ASN A 80 9.81 17.13 -16.93
C ASN A 80 10.80 16.11 -17.51
N ASN A 81 10.55 14.83 -17.28
CA ASN A 81 11.42 13.73 -17.73
C ASN A 81 10.81 12.95 -18.92
N GLY A 82 9.81 13.53 -19.59
CA GLY A 82 9.13 12.92 -20.74
C GLY A 82 8.49 11.58 -20.42
N VAL A 83 7.94 11.40 -19.22
CA VAL A 83 7.39 10.10 -18.77
C VAL A 83 6.23 9.61 -19.65
N TRP A 84 5.49 10.51 -20.26
CA TRP A 84 4.43 10.21 -21.21
C TRP A 84 4.95 9.71 -22.57
N PHE A 85 6.22 9.95 -22.92
CA PHE A 85 6.76 9.54 -24.21
C PHE A 85 7.52 8.20 -24.16
N LYS A 86 7.70 7.63 -22.96
CA LYS A 86 8.43 6.37 -22.79
C LYS A 86 7.47 5.18 -22.87
N SER A 87 7.76 4.25 -23.77
CA SER A 87 6.97 3.00 -23.95
C SER A 87 6.81 2.18 -22.67
N THR A 88 7.81 2.22 -21.78
CA THR A 88 7.75 1.52 -20.48
C THR A 88 6.79 2.15 -19.49
N THR A 89 6.51 3.46 -19.57
CA THR A 89 5.71 4.20 -18.56
C THR A 89 4.41 4.78 -19.09
N ASN A 90 4.16 4.77 -20.40
CA ASN A 90 2.92 5.26 -21.02
C ASN A 90 2.08 4.15 -21.66
N ARG A 91 1.88 3.02 -20.96
CA ARG A 91 1.05 1.89 -21.46
C ARG A 91 1.47 1.36 -22.86
N GLY A 92 2.73 1.57 -23.25
CA GLY A 92 3.27 1.03 -24.49
C GLY A 92 3.56 -0.47 -24.39
N LEU A 93 4.04 -1.08 -25.47
CA LEU A 93 4.33 -2.51 -25.54
C LEU A 93 5.16 -3.00 -24.34
N TRP A 94 6.25 -2.30 -24.01
CA TRP A 94 7.11 -2.69 -22.88
C TRP A 94 6.46 -2.51 -21.52
N GLY A 95 5.54 -1.55 -21.38
CA GLY A 95 4.70 -1.42 -20.17
C GLY A 95 3.76 -2.62 -20.00
N TRP A 96 3.10 -3.05 -21.08
CA TRP A 96 2.26 -4.25 -21.08
C TRP A 96 3.05 -5.53 -20.81
N VAL A 97 4.20 -5.72 -21.46
CA VAL A 97 5.09 -6.86 -21.21
C VAL A 97 5.50 -6.91 -19.74
N ALA A 98 5.90 -5.78 -19.15
CA ALA A 98 6.23 -5.71 -17.73
C ALA A 98 5.03 -6.03 -16.83
N GLY A 99 3.85 -5.52 -17.15
CA GLY A 99 2.62 -5.79 -16.39
C GLY A 99 2.20 -7.26 -16.42
N ILE A 100 2.26 -7.89 -17.60
CA ILE A 100 1.98 -9.31 -17.79
C ILE A 100 3.03 -10.15 -17.06
N ALA A 101 4.31 -9.83 -17.18
CA ALA A 101 5.39 -10.55 -16.50
C ALA A 101 5.25 -10.49 -14.97
N LEU A 102 4.97 -9.31 -14.40
CA LEU A 102 4.70 -9.15 -12.97
C LEU A 102 3.45 -9.93 -12.54
N THR A 103 2.37 -9.85 -13.32
CA THR A 103 1.14 -10.60 -13.06
C THR A 103 1.41 -12.09 -13.03
N LEU A 104 2.09 -12.62 -14.05
CA LEU A 104 2.44 -14.04 -14.14
C LEU A 104 3.35 -14.47 -12.99
N PHE A 105 4.33 -13.65 -12.61
CA PHE A 105 5.18 -13.91 -11.45
C PHE A 105 4.36 -14.09 -10.17
N TYR A 106 3.40 -13.20 -9.89
CA TYR A 106 2.51 -13.34 -8.74
C TYR A 106 1.57 -14.55 -8.84
N VAL A 107 1.10 -14.89 -10.06
CA VAL A 107 0.32 -16.11 -10.29
C VAL A 107 1.13 -17.36 -9.94
N VAL A 108 2.38 -17.42 -10.38
CA VAL A 108 3.26 -18.55 -10.05
C VAL A 108 3.59 -18.57 -8.56
N LEU A 109 3.89 -17.42 -7.96
CA LEU A 109 4.27 -17.30 -6.54
C LEU A 109 3.19 -17.82 -5.58
N TYR A 110 1.91 -17.49 -5.84
CA TYR A 110 0.81 -17.84 -4.94
C TYR A 110 0.24 -19.23 -5.21
N TRP A 111 0.11 -19.63 -6.48
CA TRP A 111 -0.63 -20.84 -6.85
C TRP A 111 0.23 -21.99 -7.34
N TYR A 112 1.42 -21.69 -7.88
CA TYR A 112 2.29 -22.71 -8.46
C TYR A 112 3.75 -22.58 -8.00
N PRO A 113 4.01 -22.51 -6.69
CA PRO A 113 5.38 -22.33 -6.17
C PRO A 113 6.34 -23.47 -6.55
N GLN A 114 5.82 -24.64 -6.91
CA GLN A 114 6.61 -25.74 -7.47
C GLN A 114 7.37 -25.34 -8.75
N TYR A 115 6.84 -24.41 -9.56
CA TYR A 115 7.57 -23.90 -10.74
C TYR A 115 8.71 -22.95 -10.37
N LEU A 116 8.72 -22.40 -9.15
CA LEU A 116 9.88 -21.68 -8.60
C LEU A 116 10.90 -22.65 -7.96
N GLY A 117 10.57 -23.95 -7.91
CA GLY A 117 11.40 -25.01 -7.36
C GLY A 117 11.18 -25.29 -5.87
N LEU A 118 10.00 -24.96 -5.32
CA LEU A 118 9.64 -25.39 -3.97
C LEU A 118 9.38 -26.90 -4.00
N ASN A 119 10.08 -27.63 -3.13
CA ASN A 119 9.83 -29.05 -2.92
C ASN A 119 9.59 -29.32 -1.42
N PRO A 120 8.34 -29.59 -0.99
CA PRO A 120 8.04 -29.83 0.42
C PRO A 120 8.69 -31.10 0.99
N ASP A 121 8.82 -32.14 0.17
CA ASP A 121 9.24 -33.49 0.61
C ASP A 121 10.71 -33.80 0.29
N GLY A 122 11.46 -32.80 -0.22
CA GLY A 122 12.83 -33.01 -0.69
C GLY A 122 13.65 -31.72 -0.76
N ALA A 123 14.78 -31.80 -1.47
CA ALA A 123 15.60 -30.62 -1.70
C ALA A 123 14.92 -29.67 -2.69
N ASN A 124 14.95 -28.38 -2.37
CA ASN A 124 14.52 -27.32 -3.28
C ASN A 124 15.31 -27.39 -4.59
N THR A 125 14.65 -26.99 -5.68
CA THR A 125 15.23 -26.82 -7.00
C THR A 125 15.07 -25.37 -7.47
N GLY A 126 15.51 -25.07 -8.70
CA GLY A 126 15.28 -23.79 -9.34
C GLY A 126 15.78 -22.55 -8.59
N ILE A 127 14.97 -21.49 -8.64
CA ILE A 127 15.30 -20.20 -8.00
C ILE A 127 15.26 -20.30 -6.48
N ILE A 128 14.37 -21.10 -5.89
CA ILE A 128 14.30 -21.26 -4.43
C ILE A 128 15.59 -21.90 -3.90
N ALA A 129 16.10 -22.92 -4.60
CA ALA A 129 17.36 -23.56 -4.23
C ALA A 129 18.57 -22.61 -4.27
N LEU A 130 18.56 -21.61 -5.16
CA LEU A 130 19.62 -20.60 -5.24
C LEU A 130 19.65 -19.72 -3.98
N PHE A 131 18.49 -19.52 -3.32
CA PHE A 131 18.35 -18.72 -2.10
C PHE A 131 18.56 -19.53 -0.81
N ASP A 132 18.64 -20.87 -0.87
CA ASP A 132 18.87 -21.72 0.32
C ASP A 132 20.06 -21.28 1.17
N PRO A 133 21.25 -20.92 0.64
CA PRO A 133 22.38 -20.51 1.47
C PRO A 133 22.09 -19.25 2.29
N LEU A 134 21.38 -18.28 1.70
CA LEU A 134 21.00 -17.05 2.36
C LEU A 134 19.91 -17.29 3.41
N SER A 135 18.93 -18.15 3.10
CA SER A 135 17.89 -18.56 4.05
C SER A 135 18.52 -19.23 5.27
N ARG A 136 19.35 -20.25 5.07
CA ARG A 136 20.05 -20.96 6.15
C ARG A 136 20.91 -20.02 6.99
N LEU A 137 21.50 -18.99 6.39
CA LEU A 137 22.25 -17.97 7.11
C LEU A 137 21.38 -17.10 8.01
N ILE A 138 20.14 -16.76 7.62
CA ILE A 138 19.27 -15.83 8.35
C ILE A 138 18.27 -16.56 9.26
N ASN A 139 17.48 -17.48 8.69
CA ASN A 139 16.39 -18.17 9.39
C ASN A 139 16.75 -19.60 9.87
N GLY A 140 17.91 -20.13 9.46
CA GLY A 140 18.38 -21.46 9.87
C GLY A 140 17.79 -22.64 9.11
N GLY A 141 16.83 -22.41 8.20
CA GLY A 141 16.14 -23.43 7.41
C GLY A 141 16.31 -23.27 5.89
N PRO A 142 15.78 -24.22 5.09
CA PRO A 142 15.72 -24.07 3.63
C PRO A 142 14.84 -22.88 3.21
N ALA A 143 15.11 -22.32 2.04
CA ALA A 143 14.34 -21.19 1.54
C ALA A 143 12.90 -21.59 1.21
N SER A 144 11.95 -20.68 1.49
CA SER A 144 10.57 -20.78 1.00
C SER A 144 10.33 -19.78 -0.13
N GLN A 145 9.23 -19.92 -0.85
CA GLN A 145 8.79 -18.92 -1.84
C GLN A 145 8.66 -17.52 -1.23
N TRP A 146 8.22 -17.44 0.03
CA TRP A 146 8.05 -16.18 0.77
C TRP A 146 9.38 -15.58 1.17
N PHE A 147 10.38 -16.40 1.48
CA PHE A 147 11.74 -15.93 1.74
C PHE A 147 12.36 -15.30 0.48
N VAL A 148 12.23 -15.96 -0.68
CA VAL A 148 12.71 -15.44 -1.97
C VAL A 148 12.01 -14.12 -2.29
N TYR A 149 10.67 -14.12 -2.22
CA TYR A 149 9.88 -12.92 -2.44
C TYR A 149 10.27 -11.79 -1.47
N GLY A 150 10.35 -12.07 -0.16
CA GLY A 150 10.70 -11.10 0.86
C GLY A 150 12.09 -10.51 0.66
N THR A 151 13.06 -11.32 0.24
CA THR A 151 14.43 -10.87 -0.09
C THR A 151 14.43 -9.95 -1.30
N LEU A 152 13.83 -10.37 -2.41
CA LEU A 152 13.77 -9.58 -3.65
C LEU A 152 12.97 -8.28 -3.45
N TYR A 153 11.87 -8.35 -2.71
CA TYR A 153 11.03 -7.20 -2.38
C TYR A 153 11.77 -6.19 -1.50
N THR A 154 12.48 -6.66 -0.47
CA THR A 154 13.29 -5.81 0.40
C THR A 154 14.42 -5.16 -0.39
N LEU A 155 15.12 -5.93 -1.23
CA LEU A 155 16.16 -5.41 -2.11
C LEU A 155 15.62 -4.33 -3.06
N ALA A 156 14.46 -4.57 -3.68
CA ALA A 156 13.81 -3.59 -4.54
C ALA A 156 13.48 -2.29 -3.79
N ILE A 157 12.90 -2.37 -2.58
CA ILE A 157 12.61 -1.18 -1.77
C ILE A 157 13.87 -0.42 -1.39
N LEU A 158 14.97 -1.11 -1.06
CA LEU A 158 16.23 -0.44 -0.71
C LEU A 158 16.85 0.29 -1.90
N ILE A 159 16.96 -0.40 -3.04
CA ILE A 159 17.56 0.15 -4.26
C ILE A 159 16.70 1.28 -4.84
N PHE A 160 15.40 1.06 -5.02
CA PHE A 160 14.51 2.09 -5.55
C PHE A 160 14.23 3.19 -4.52
N GLY A 161 14.34 2.90 -3.22
CA GLY A 161 14.35 3.90 -2.14
C GLY A 161 15.54 4.85 -2.27
N TYR A 162 16.75 4.33 -2.49
CA TYR A 162 17.93 5.15 -2.79
C TYR A 162 17.72 6.04 -4.03
N LYS A 163 17.22 5.47 -5.14
CA LYS A 163 16.85 6.23 -6.34
C LYS A 163 15.85 7.35 -6.03
N PHE A 164 14.84 7.04 -5.21
CA PHE A 164 13.81 8.02 -4.84
C PHE A 164 14.38 9.17 -4.00
N ILE A 165 15.26 8.87 -3.04
CA ILE A 165 15.99 9.88 -2.25
C ILE A 165 16.80 10.79 -3.16
N LEU A 166 17.52 10.25 -4.16
CA LEU A 166 18.28 11.08 -5.12
C LEU A 166 17.38 12.03 -5.92
N LYS A 167 16.20 11.56 -6.33
CA LYS A 167 15.23 12.36 -7.10
C LYS A 167 14.61 13.48 -6.25
N TYR A 168 14.21 13.18 -5.01
CA TYR A 168 13.53 14.14 -4.12
C TYR A 168 14.44 14.72 -3.02
N ARG A 169 15.76 14.72 -3.22
CA ARG A 169 16.77 15.21 -2.27
C ARG A 169 16.59 16.65 -1.78
N HIS A 170 15.85 17.46 -2.55
CA HIS A 170 15.50 18.83 -2.18
C HIS A 170 14.46 18.91 -1.06
N ASN A 171 13.68 17.85 -0.82
CA ASN A 171 12.58 17.84 0.15
C ASN A 171 12.87 16.89 1.32
N ARG A 172 13.11 17.46 2.50
CA ARG A 172 13.41 16.73 3.74
C ARG A 172 12.32 15.74 4.15
N TYR A 173 11.05 16.07 3.93
CA TYR A 173 9.94 15.17 4.25
C TYR A 173 10.00 13.90 3.41
N GLU A 174 10.28 14.04 2.12
CA GLU A 174 10.36 12.91 1.20
C GLU A 174 11.53 11.99 1.54
N VAL A 175 12.69 12.57 1.86
CA VAL A 175 13.88 11.83 2.29
C VAL A 175 13.59 11.04 3.57
N LEU A 176 13.09 11.69 4.63
CA LEU A 176 12.82 11.04 5.92
C LEU A 176 11.78 9.92 5.79
N ARG A 177 10.72 10.17 5.02
CA ARG A 177 9.68 9.19 4.72
C ARG A 177 10.25 7.96 4.04
N THR A 178 11.10 8.13 3.02
CA THR A 178 11.67 7.00 2.30
C THR A 178 12.60 6.18 3.19
N PHE A 179 13.39 6.84 4.05
CA PHE A 179 14.17 6.14 5.07
C PHE A 179 13.28 5.33 6.03
N SER A 180 12.16 5.89 6.49
CA SER A 180 11.20 5.16 7.33
C SER A 180 10.71 3.89 6.65
N VAL A 181 10.27 3.97 5.39
CA VAL A 181 9.80 2.80 4.64
C VAL A 181 10.88 1.74 4.48
N MET A 182 12.11 2.15 4.13
CA MET A 182 13.25 1.23 4.00
C MET A 182 13.55 0.53 5.33
N PHE A 183 13.51 1.28 6.44
CA PHE A 183 13.73 0.76 7.78
C PHE A 183 12.65 -0.25 8.20
N PHE A 184 11.37 0.08 8.04
CA PHE A 184 10.28 -0.84 8.39
C PHE A 184 10.26 -2.07 7.49
N GLN A 185 10.59 -1.94 6.21
CA GLN A 185 10.69 -3.10 5.32
C GLN A 185 11.86 -4.01 5.71
N LEU A 186 13.06 -3.47 5.89
CA LEU A 186 14.23 -4.29 6.21
C LEU A 186 14.14 -4.87 7.63
N GLY A 187 13.82 -4.03 8.62
CA GLY A 187 13.78 -4.43 10.03
C GLY A 187 12.54 -5.25 10.38
N PHE A 188 11.37 -4.63 10.28
CA PHE A 188 10.12 -5.19 10.82
C PHE A 188 9.47 -6.24 9.92
N ALA A 189 9.59 -6.09 8.59
CA ALA A 189 8.95 -7.00 7.65
C ALA A 189 9.83 -8.18 7.22
N PHE A 190 11.14 -8.05 7.31
CA PHE A 190 12.08 -9.06 6.80
C PHE A 190 13.00 -9.62 7.89
N LEU A 191 13.88 -8.81 8.49
CA LEU A 191 14.86 -9.32 9.45
C LEU A 191 14.23 -9.88 10.73
N ILE A 192 13.34 -9.13 11.39
CA ILE A 192 12.73 -9.57 12.65
C ILE A 192 11.97 -10.89 12.47
N PRO A 193 11.05 -11.04 11.50
CA PRO A 193 10.33 -12.30 11.31
C PRO A 193 11.23 -13.49 10.96
N GLU A 194 12.25 -13.30 10.12
CA GLU A 194 13.18 -14.38 9.74
C GLU A 194 14.11 -14.78 10.89
N ILE A 195 14.53 -13.82 11.73
CA ILE A 195 15.30 -14.11 12.95
C ILE A 195 14.42 -14.85 13.98
N LEU A 196 13.13 -14.51 14.09
CA LEU A 196 12.20 -15.22 14.97
C LEU A 196 12.11 -16.71 14.59
N ILE A 197 12.04 -17.02 13.30
CA ILE A 197 12.07 -18.41 12.82
C ILE A 197 13.35 -19.12 13.28
N ARG A 198 14.50 -18.47 13.16
CA ARG A 198 15.78 -19.05 13.63
C ARG A 198 15.79 -19.33 15.13
N LEU A 199 15.08 -18.53 15.91
CA LEU A 199 14.94 -18.72 17.36
C LEU A 199 13.85 -19.74 17.72
N ASN A 200 13.31 -20.49 16.75
CA ASN A 200 12.17 -21.40 16.91
C ASN A 200 10.94 -20.69 17.51
N LYS A 201 10.72 -19.43 17.12
CA LYS A 201 9.56 -18.62 17.51
C LYS A 201 8.63 -18.41 16.31
N PRO A 202 7.33 -18.19 16.55
CA PRO A 202 6.36 -18.05 15.49
C PRO A 202 6.67 -16.82 14.62
N TYR A 203 6.49 -16.98 13.31
CA TYR A 203 6.62 -15.88 12.35
C TYR A 203 5.54 -14.83 12.62
N TYR A 204 5.97 -13.58 12.81
CA TYR A 204 5.06 -12.46 13.02
C TYR A 204 5.57 -11.18 12.35
N ASP A 205 4.81 -10.67 11.38
CA ASP A 205 5.06 -9.39 10.73
C ASP A 205 4.36 -8.24 11.48
N PHE A 206 5.12 -7.51 12.29
CA PHE A 206 4.63 -6.42 13.13
C PHE A 206 4.08 -5.20 12.35
N LYS A 207 4.39 -5.05 11.05
CA LYS A 207 3.75 -4.00 10.23
C LYS A 207 2.41 -4.44 9.66
N ASN A 208 2.10 -5.75 9.67
CA ASN A 208 0.88 -6.27 9.08
C ASN A 208 -0.27 -6.26 10.11
N ILE A 209 -1.13 -5.25 9.99
CA ILE A 209 -2.22 -4.98 10.94
C ILE A 209 -3.52 -5.47 10.30
N TRP A 210 -4.42 -6.06 11.08
CA TRP A 210 -5.78 -6.37 10.61
C TRP A 210 -6.44 -5.08 10.07
N PRO A 211 -7.16 -5.11 8.93
CA PRO A 211 -7.67 -6.27 8.20
C PRO A 211 -6.72 -6.94 7.19
N LEU A 212 -5.46 -6.53 7.10
CA LEU A 212 -4.49 -7.15 6.17
C LEU A 212 -3.92 -8.46 6.69
N ASN A 213 -3.78 -8.60 8.01
CA ASN A 213 -3.40 -9.83 8.69
C ASN A 213 -4.63 -10.63 9.13
N TYR A 214 -5.24 -11.35 8.21
CA TYR A 214 -6.48 -12.09 8.44
C TYR A 214 -6.28 -13.40 9.20
N ASP A 215 -5.11 -14.04 9.06
CA ASP A 215 -4.77 -15.28 9.75
C ASP A 215 -4.43 -15.08 11.23
N LEU A 216 -4.25 -13.83 11.68
CA LEU A 216 -3.90 -13.48 13.06
C LEU A 216 -4.82 -14.15 14.08
N PHE A 217 -6.12 -14.21 13.77
CA PHE A 217 -7.15 -14.79 14.64
C PHE A 217 -7.60 -16.19 14.19
N ALA A 218 -6.85 -16.82 13.27
CA ALA A 218 -7.11 -18.20 12.91
C ALA A 218 -6.67 -19.14 14.05
N GLY A 219 -7.44 -20.20 14.27
CA GLY A 219 -7.23 -21.10 15.41
C GLY A 219 -5.82 -21.67 15.54
N TYR A 220 -5.22 -22.09 14.42
CA TYR A 220 -3.86 -22.60 14.41
C TYR A 220 -2.83 -21.53 14.79
N LYS A 221 -2.98 -20.28 14.34
CA LYS A 221 -2.11 -19.15 14.72
C LYS A 221 -2.26 -18.78 16.18
N ILE A 222 -3.48 -18.79 16.71
CA ILE A 222 -3.72 -18.53 18.13
C ILE A 222 -3.02 -19.62 18.97
N GLN A 223 -3.18 -20.90 18.63
CA GLN A 223 -2.50 -22.00 19.32
C GLN A 223 -0.97 -21.90 19.19
N GLU A 224 -0.46 -21.51 18.02
CA GLU A 224 0.97 -21.26 17.79
C GLU A 224 1.51 -20.15 18.71
N PHE A 225 0.78 -19.04 18.86
CA PHE A 225 1.19 -17.96 19.77
C PHE A 225 1.03 -18.32 21.24
N LEU A 226 -0.03 -19.02 21.63
CA LEU A 226 -0.22 -19.45 23.01
C LEU A 226 0.85 -20.46 23.44
N SER A 227 1.24 -21.38 22.55
CA SER A 227 2.31 -22.35 22.80
C SER A 227 3.71 -21.71 22.84
N ALA A 228 3.89 -20.53 22.22
CA ALA A 228 5.15 -19.78 22.25
C ALA A 228 5.41 -19.01 23.57
N GLY A 229 4.50 -19.11 24.56
CA GLY A 229 4.63 -18.50 25.88
C GLY A 229 4.47 -16.97 25.87
N ASN A 230 5.21 -16.27 26.74
CA ASN A 230 5.09 -14.81 26.93
C ASN A 230 5.25 -14.00 25.63
N LEU A 231 6.14 -14.43 24.73
CA LEU A 231 6.39 -13.75 23.46
C LEU A 231 5.18 -13.84 22.51
N GLY A 232 4.57 -15.02 22.39
CA GLY A 232 3.39 -15.18 21.54
C GLY A 232 2.16 -14.47 22.11
N MET A 233 2.00 -14.45 23.44
CA MET A 233 0.97 -13.64 24.08
C MET A 233 1.18 -12.14 23.79
N PHE A 234 2.42 -11.65 23.86
CA PHE A 234 2.76 -10.28 23.46
C PHE A 234 2.38 -9.99 22.00
N MET A 235 2.64 -10.91 21.06
CA MET A 235 2.27 -10.75 19.64
C MET A 235 0.76 -10.66 19.44
N LEU A 236 -0.02 -11.49 20.15
CA LEU A 236 -1.49 -11.42 20.13
C LEU A 236 -2.01 -10.09 20.68
N ILE A 237 -1.52 -9.68 21.85
CA ILE A 237 -1.88 -8.40 22.48
C ILE A 237 -1.50 -7.24 21.56
N PHE A 238 -0.31 -7.26 20.97
CA PHE A 238 0.14 -6.25 20.00
C PHE A 238 -0.79 -6.21 18.79
N GLY A 239 -1.20 -7.36 18.25
CA GLY A 239 -2.17 -7.47 17.17
C GLY A 239 -3.48 -6.75 17.49
N VAL A 240 -4.07 -7.00 18.66
CA VAL A 240 -5.32 -6.35 19.10
C VAL A 240 -5.12 -4.85 19.36
N LEU A 241 -4.08 -4.48 20.12
CA LEU A 241 -3.77 -3.07 20.43
C LEU A 241 -3.45 -2.26 19.17
N SER A 242 -2.84 -2.88 18.17
CA SER A 242 -2.50 -2.22 16.92
C SER A 242 -3.74 -1.70 16.17
N ILE A 243 -4.86 -2.41 16.28
CA ILE A 243 -6.14 -2.09 15.62
C ILE A 243 -6.94 -1.08 16.42
N PHE A 244 -7.12 -1.32 17.73
CA PHE A 244 -8.06 -0.54 18.54
C PHE A 244 -7.44 0.66 19.23
N VAL A 245 -6.10 0.69 19.39
CA VAL A 245 -5.41 1.74 20.15
C VAL A 245 -4.39 2.48 19.28
N ILE A 246 -3.38 1.77 18.77
CA ILE A 246 -2.25 2.39 18.06
C ILE A 246 -2.74 3.05 16.76
N THR A 247 -3.46 2.29 15.92
CA THR A 247 -3.95 2.80 14.64
C THR A 247 -4.87 4.01 14.80
N PRO A 248 -5.86 4.00 15.72
CA PRO A 248 -6.70 5.16 15.90
C PRO A 248 -5.95 6.40 16.39
N ILE A 249 -5.03 6.25 17.35
CA ILE A 249 -4.25 7.36 17.90
C ILE A 249 -3.33 7.96 16.83
N LEU A 250 -2.60 7.13 16.08
CA LEU A 250 -1.68 7.60 15.05
C LEU A 250 -2.43 8.23 13.88
N THR A 251 -3.57 7.68 13.48
CA THR A 251 -4.39 8.23 12.39
C THR A 251 -5.04 9.55 12.80
N TYR A 252 -5.43 9.69 14.07
CA TYR A 252 -5.89 10.97 14.60
C TYR A 252 -4.81 12.05 14.50
N LYS A 253 -3.58 11.74 14.89
CA LYS A 253 -2.46 12.70 14.91
C LYS A 253 -1.88 13.00 13.53
N TYR A 254 -1.72 11.99 12.68
CA TYR A 254 -0.95 12.11 11.44
C TYR A 254 -1.80 11.89 10.18
N GLY A 255 -3.06 11.47 10.29
CA GLY A 255 -3.82 10.98 9.15
C GLY A 255 -3.31 9.60 8.72
N LYS A 256 -3.69 9.10 7.54
CA LYS A 256 -3.30 7.76 7.09
C LYS A 256 -1.85 7.66 6.61
N ARG A 257 -1.10 8.76 6.58
CA ARG A 257 0.31 8.80 6.11
C ARG A 257 1.25 7.97 6.97
N TRP A 258 0.99 7.85 8.28
CA TRP A 258 1.85 7.06 9.18
C TRP A 258 1.92 5.61 8.72
N TYR A 259 0.79 5.03 8.30
CA TYR A 259 0.77 3.67 7.79
C TYR A 259 1.07 3.64 6.30
N CYS A 260 0.22 4.25 5.47
CA CYS A 260 0.26 4.10 4.01
C CYS A 260 1.50 4.71 3.34
N SER A 261 2.23 5.59 4.04
CA SER A 261 3.38 6.31 3.50
C SER A 261 4.68 6.07 4.27
N TRP A 262 4.65 5.75 5.57
CA TRP A 262 5.87 5.57 6.38
C TRP A 262 6.19 4.11 6.74
N VAL A 263 5.19 3.22 6.79
CA VAL A 263 5.35 1.85 7.32
C VAL A 263 4.91 0.76 6.34
N CYS A 264 3.83 0.99 5.60
CA CYS A 264 3.18 -0.03 4.77
C CYS A 264 4.10 -0.48 3.62
N GLY A 265 4.35 -1.79 3.53
CA GLY A 265 5.17 -2.37 2.47
C GLY A 265 4.64 -2.06 1.06
N CYS A 266 3.34 -2.22 0.81
CA CYS A 266 2.73 -1.91 -0.49
C CYS A 266 2.89 -0.42 -0.84
N GLY A 267 2.75 0.46 0.15
CA GLY A 267 3.04 1.88 0.01
C GLY A 267 4.50 2.14 -0.34
N GLY A 268 5.42 1.41 0.28
CA GLY A 268 6.84 1.51 -0.03
C GLY A 268 7.19 1.17 -1.47
N LEU A 269 6.66 0.07 -2.00
CA LEU A 269 6.87 -0.31 -3.40
C LEU A 269 6.23 0.71 -4.35
N ALA A 270 5.02 1.18 -4.04
CA ALA A 270 4.32 2.19 -4.84
C ALA A 270 5.08 3.52 -4.93
N GLU A 271 5.63 3.98 -3.80
CA GLU A 271 6.34 5.25 -3.72
C GLU A 271 7.73 5.17 -4.32
N THR A 272 8.38 4.00 -4.30
CA THR A 272 9.74 3.80 -4.81
C THR A 272 9.73 3.30 -6.25
N ALA A 273 9.59 1.99 -6.46
CA ALA A 273 9.57 1.37 -7.77
C ALA A 273 8.39 1.86 -8.64
N GLY A 274 7.26 2.19 -8.02
CA GLY A 274 6.06 2.69 -8.68
C GLY A 274 6.11 4.17 -9.10
N ASP A 275 7.04 4.98 -8.61
CA ASP A 275 7.11 6.43 -8.86
C ASP A 275 7.01 6.86 -10.34
N PRO A 276 7.59 6.13 -11.33
CA PRO A 276 7.44 6.48 -12.74
C PRO A 276 5.99 6.43 -13.26
N TYR A 277 5.11 5.64 -12.62
CA TYR A 277 3.74 5.36 -13.09
C TYR A 277 2.67 6.25 -12.44
N ARG A 278 3.03 7.20 -11.58
CA ARG A 278 2.06 8.07 -10.86
C ARG A 278 1.03 8.74 -11.78
N HIS A 279 1.50 9.19 -12.94
CA HIS A 279 0.70 9.92 -13.92
C HIS A 279 -0.45 9.11 -14.52
N LEU A 280 -0.35 7.78 -14.55
CA LEU A 280 -1.36 6.86 -15.11
C LEU A 280 -2.62 6.72 -14.24
N SER A 281 -2.58 7.18 -13.00
CA SER A 281 -3.70 7.06 -12.06
C SER A 281 -4.91 7.84 -12.60
N ASP A 282 -6.04 7.21 -12.87
CA ASP A 282 -7.19 7.90 -13.48
C ASP A 282 -7.84 8.90 -12.50
N LYS A 283 -8.14 10.12 -12.95
CA LYS A 283 -8.79 11.20 -12.17
C LYS A 283 -10.28 11.37 -12.54
N SER A 284 -10.81 10.54 -13.43
CA SER A 284 -12.20 10.59 -13.85
C SER A 284 -13.17 10.35 -12.69
N LEU A 285 -14.37 10.94 -12.79
CA LEU A 285 -15.45 10.71 -11.83
C LEU A 285 -15.90 9.25 -11.82
N PHE A 286 -15.79 8.55 -12.95
CA PHE A 286 -16.08 7.12 -13.04
C PHE A 286 -15.12 6.30 -12.18
N ALA A 287 -13.80 6.49 -12.35
CA ALA A 287 -12.80 5.81 -11.54
C ALA A 287 -12.97 6.07 -10.04
N TRP A 288 -13.36 7.30 -9.67
CA TRP A 288 -13.66 7.65 -8.29
C TRP A 288 -14.91 6.95 -7.73
N LYS A 289 -15.98 6.81 -8.52
CA LYS A 289 -17.18 6.05 -8.12
C LYS A 289 -16.81 4.58 -7.91
N VAL A 290 -16.09 3.97 -8.86
CA VAL A 290 -15.63 2.58 -8.76
C VAL A 290 -14.74 2.38 -7.54
N GLU A 291 -13.74 3.24 -7.33
CA GLU A 291 -12.87 3.23 -6.14
C GLU A 291 -13.67 3.17 -4.85
N ARG A 292 -14.66 4.06 -4.72
CA ARG A 292 -15.50 4.14 -3.53
C ARG A 292 -16.28 2.84 -3.30
N TRP A 293 -16.93 2.29 -4.31
CA TRP A 293 -17.75 1.07 -4.13
C TRP A 293 -16.89 -0.16 -3.87
N VAL A 294 -15.82 -0.36 -4.65
CA VAL A 294 -14.99 -1.57 -4.53
C VAL A 294 -14.30 -1.63 -3.17
N ILE A 295 -13.67 -0.53 -2.72
CA ILE A 295 -12.88 -0.58 -1.47
C ILE A 295 -13.74 -0.81 -0.23
N HIS A 296 -14.97 -0.28 -0.20
CA HIS A 296 -15.88 -0.47 0.93
C HIS A 296 -16.55 -1.85 0.88
N SER A 297 -16.89 -2.36 -0.31
CA SER A 297 -17.35 -3.75 -0.46
C SER A 297 -16.30 -4.75 0.01
N VAL A 298 -15.02 -4.53 -0.33
CA VAL A 298 -13.91 -5.37 0.18
C VAL A 298 -13.80 -5.26 1.69
N LEU A 299 -13.88 -4.05 2.28
CA LEU A 299 -13.86 -3.89 3.74
C LEU A 299 -15.00 -4.67 4.43
N VAL A 300 -16.22 -4.58 3.91
CA VAL A 300 -17.38 -5.31 4.45
C VAL A 300 -17.15 -6.81 4.36
N PHE A 301 -16.72 -7.31 3.21
CA PHE A 301 -16.39 -8.71 3.01
C PHE A 301 -15.34 -9.17 4.03
N VAL A 302 -14.23 -8.45 4.17
CA VAL A 302 -13.16 -8.80 5.14
C VAL A 302 -13.64 -8.76 6.59
N THR A 303 -14.51 -7.81 6.94
CA THR A 303 -15.06 -7.71 8.29
C THR A 303 -15.94 -8.91 8.62
N VAL A 304 -16.87 -9.25 7.72
CA VAL A 304 -17.76 -10.42 7.86
C VAL A 304 -16.94 -11.71 7.93
N MET A 305 -15.95 -11.85 7.05
CA MET A 305 -15.08 -13.03 7.00
C MET A 305 -14.23 -13.19 8.25
N THR A 306 -13.73 -12.09 8.82
CA THR A 306 -12.99 -12.14 10.09
C THR A 306 -13.90 -12.64 11.21
N ILE A 307 -15.11 -12.08 11.32
CA ILE A 307 -16.10 -12.51 12.32
C ILE A 307 -16.39 -14.00 12.13
N ALA A 308 -16.62 -14.45 10.90
CA ALA A 308 -16.88 -15.85 10.58
C ALA A 308 -15.73 -16.78 10.97
N VAL A 309 -14.48 -16.40 10.69
CA VAL A 309 -13.29 -17.20 11.00
C VAL A 309 -13.07 -17.34 12.50
N VAL A 310 -13.27 -16.26 13.26
CA VAL A 310 -13.14 -16.27 14.72
C VAL A 310 -14.30 -17.04 15.35
N TYR A 311 -15.53 -16.81 14.87
CA TYR A 311 -16.72 -17.53 15.30
C TYR A 311 -16.55 -19.05 15.12
N SER A 312 -15.97 -19.49 14.01
CA SER A 312 -15.74 -20.92 13.76
C SER A 312 -14.66 -21.54 14.66
N PHE A 313 -13.86 -20.74 15.36
CA PHE A 313 -12.80 -21.21 16.24
C PHE A 313 -13.24 -21.25 17.71
N LEU A 314 -14.10 -20.33 18.14
CA LEU A 314 -14.60 -20.30 19.51
C LEU A 314 -15.43 -21.56 19.79
N GLY A 315 -15.37 -22.08 21.01
CA GLY A 315 -16.18 -23.20 21.47
C GLY A 315 -17.55 -22.75 22.01
N ASP A 316 -18.45 -23.71 22.18
CA ASP A 316 -19.77 -23.48 22.79
C ASP A 316 -19.71 -23.56 24.33
N ASP A 317 -18.65 -24.14 24.90
CA ASP A 317 -18.53 -24.41 26.33
C ASP A 317 -18.21 -23.14 27.14
N SER A 318 -19.23 -22.62 27.83
CA SER A 318 -19.13 -21.46 28.74
C SER A 318 -18.34 -21.73 30.03
N GLN A 319 -17.98 -23.00 30.30
CA GLN A 319 -17.26 -23.41 31.51
C GLN A 319 -15.73 -23.23 31.37
N SER A 320 -15.20 -23.27 30.15
CA SER A 320 -13.75 -23.21 29.89
C SER A 320 -13.29 -21.89 29.26
N TYR A 321 -14.20 -21.10 28.68
CA TYR A 321 -13.86 -19.85 28.00
C TYR A 321 -14.83 -18.72 28.38
N TRP A 322 -14.28 -17.56 28.75
CA TRP A 322 -15.05 -16.33 29.01
C TRP A 322 -15.71 -15.73 27.76
N LEU A 323 -15.25 -16.13 26.56
CA LEU A 323 -15.71 -15.64 25.27
C LEU A 323 -16.27 -16.81 24.44
N THR A 324 -17.56 -17.10 24.59
CA THR A 324 -18.26 -18.11 23.76
C THR A 324 -18.59 -17.57 22.37
N LYS A 325 -18.95 -18.46 21.44
CA LYS A 325 -19.37 -18.09 20.07
C LYS A 325 -20.45 -16.99 20.05
N ASP A 326 -21.51 -17.17 20.83
CA ASP A 326 -22.63 -16.23 20.89
C ASP A 326 -22.21 -14.88 21.48
N VAL A 327 -21.44 -14.89 22.57
CA VAL A 327 -20.94 -13.66 23.20
C VAL A 327 -20.07 -12.88 22.23
N PHE A 328 -19.20 -13.55 21.47
CA PHE A 328 -18.37 -12.90 20.45
C PHE A 328 -19.19 -12.33 19.30
N LEU A 329 -20.20 -13.06 18.81
CA LEU A 329 -21.05 -12.61 17.71
C LEU A 329 -21.85 -11.37 18.11
N TRP A 330 -22.49 -11.39 19.27
CA TRP A 330 -23.24 -10.24 19.82
C TRP A 330 -22.32 -9.08 20.18
N ALA A 331 -21.14 -9.32 20.75
CA ALA A 331 -20.15 -8.28 21.01
C ALA A 331 -19.68 -7.59 19.70
N SER A 332 -19.46 -8.37 18.64
CA SER A 332 -19.09 -7.84 17.33
C SER A 332 -20.22 -7.02 16.71
N ALA A 333 -21.46 -7.52 16.77
CA ALA A 333 -22.65 -6.80 16.29
C ALA A 333 -22.87 -5.49 17.06
N LEU A 334 -22.73 -5.53 18.39
CA LEU A 334 -22.84 -4.36 19.26
C LEU A 334 -21.76 -3.33 18.95
N LEU A 335 -20.50 -3.76 18.82
CA LEU A 335 -19.39 -2.87 18.48
C LEU A 335 -19.63 -2.16 17.14
N LEU A 336 -20.01 -2.90 16.10
CA LEU A 336 -20.29 -2.34 14.78
C LEU A 336 -21.48 -1.39 14.82
N THR A 337 -22.53 -1.72 15.59
CA THR A 337 -23.71 -0.86 15.79
C THR A 337 -23.34 0.43 16.51
N ILE A 338 -22.52 0.37 17.57
CA ILE A 338 -22.04 1.55 18.30
C ILE A 338 -21.21 2.43 17.37
N VAL A 339 -20.26 1.86 16.63
CA VAL A 339 -19.42 2.63 15.69
C VAL A 339 -20.28 3.30 14.62
N PHE A 340 -21.23 2.57 14.03
CA PHE A 340 -22.15 3.12 13.04
C PHE A 340 -23.02 4.24 13.62
N ALA A 341 -23.64 4.01 14.78
CA ALA A 341 -24.50 4.98 15.45
C ALA A 341 -23.72 6.26 15.80
N LEU A 342 -22.51 6.14 16.35
CA LEU A 342 -21.66 7.30 16.66
C LEU A 342 -21.32 8.12 15.41
N ILE A 343 -21.00 7.46 14.28
CA ILE A 343 -20.75 8.15 13.02
C ILE A 343 -22.01 8.85 12.52
N MET A 344 -23.17 8.20 12.58
CA MET A 344 -24.43 8.77 12.10
C MET A 344 -24.96 9.89 13.00
N ILE A 345 -24.70 9.85 14.31
CA ILE A 345 -25.12 10.91 15.25
C ILE A 345 -24.19 12.12 15.11
N PHE A 346 -22.88 11.92 15.18
CA PHE A 346 -21.93 13.05 15.28
C PHE A 346 -21.38 13.54 13.94
N LYS A 347 -21.47 12.75 12.87
CA LYS A 347 -20.78 12.99 11.60
C LYS A 347 -21.66 12.85 10.36
N ARG A 348 -22.97 12.67 10.50
CA ARG A 348 -23.89 12.58 9.36
C ARG A 348 -23.77 13.76 8.40
N ASP A 349 -23.60 14.98 8.89
CA ASP A 349 -23.66 16.16 8.02
C ASP A 349 -22.39 16.33 7.16
N GLU A 350 -21.30 15.68 7.55
CA GLU A 350 -20.04 15.64 6.78
C GLU A 350 -20.04 14.56 5.66
N LEU A 351 -21.07 13.70 5.63
CA LEU A 351 -21.22 12.61 4.66
C LEU A 351 -22.12 13.04 3.49
N ALA A 352 -21.67 12.75 2.26
CA ALA A 352 -22.49 12.93 1.06
C ALA A 352 -23.72 12.01 1.09
N LYS A 353 -24.81 12.39 0.41
CA LYS A 353 -26.07 11.61 0.35
C LYS A 353 -25.81 10.14 -0.04
N ASP A 354 -25.07 9.91 -1.11
CA ASP A 354 -24.70 8.55 -1.57
C ASP A 354 -23.92 7.75 -0.52
N ALA A 355 -23.07 8.43 0.26
CA ALA A 355 -22.27 7.78 1.30
C ALA A 355 -23.12 7.40 2.51
N LYS A 356 -24.17 8.17 2.83
CA LYS A 356 -25.15 7.82 3.87
C LYS A 356 -25.91 6.56 3.48
N TYR A 357 -26.47 6.53 2.27
CA TYR A 357 -27.20 5.35 1.77
C TYR A 357 -26.30 4.12 1.69
N GLY A 358 -25.07 4.27 1.18
CA GLY A 358 -24.10 3.18 1.16
C GLY A 358 -23.75 2.67 2.56
N ALA A 359 -23.54 3.55 3.54
CA ALA A 359 -23.26 3.15 4.92
C ALA A 359 -24.43 2.39 5.54
N ILE A 360 -25.67 2.86 5.35
CA ILE A 360 -26.89 2.19 5.82
C ILE A 360 -27.04 0.82 5.15
N SER A 361 -26.86 0.73 3.82
CA SER A 361 -26.99 -0.53 3.10
C SER A 361 -25.95 -1.55 3.54
N TYR A 362 -24.68 -1.15 3.68
CA TYR A 362 -23.63 -2.05 4.15
C TYR A 362 -23.85 -2.49 5.59
N PHE A 363 -24.30 -1.59 6.47
CA PHE A 363 -24.65 -1.94 7.85
C PHE A 363 -25.80 -2.95 7.90
N ALA A 364 -26.87 -2.71 7.14
CA ALA A 364 -28.00 -3.63 7.04
C ALA A 364 -27.57 -5.01 6.51
N ILE A 365 -26.70 -5.05 5.49
CA ILE A 365 -26.14 -6.30 4.96
C ILE A 365 -25.35 -7.05 6.03
N ILE A 366 -24.45 -6.37 6.77
CA ILE A 366 -23.65 -7.00 7.83
C ILE A 366 -24.57 -7.56 8.94
N MET A 367 -25.56 -6.78 9.38
CA MET A 367 -26.48 -7.22 10.44
C MET A 367 -27.38 -8.36 9.97
N ALA A 368 -27.85 -8.34 8.72
CA ALA A 368 -28.61 -9.44 8.14
C ALA A 368 -27.77 -10.73 8.06
N ILE A 369 -26.52 -10.61 7.62
CA ILE A 369 -25.53 -11.68 7.59
C ILE A 369 -25.32 -12.27 9.00
N ILE A 370 -25.04 -11.43 10.00
CA ILE A 370 -24.87 -11.87 11.39
C ILE A 370 -26.15 -12.56 11.91
N GLY A 371 -27.32 -12.01 11.63
CA GLY A 371 -28.60 -12.59 12.03
C GLY A 371 -28.86 -13.95 11.39
N ILE A 372 -28.66 -14.09 10.07
CA ILE A 372 -28.80 -15.37 9.36
C ILE A 372 -27.86 -16.42 9.95
N ASN A 373 -26.62 -16.05 10.28
CA ASN A 373 -25.66 -16.96 10.91
C ASN A 373 -26.17 -17.49 12.25
N TYR A 374 -26.72 -16.60 13.10
CA TYR A 374 -27.29 -16.97 14.39
C TYR A 374 -28.50 -17.91 14.26
N PHE A 375 -29.46 -17.59 13.36
CA PHE A 375 -30.68 -18.38 13.20
C PHE A 375 -30.48 -19.70 12.43
N SER A 376 -29.41 -19.85 11.63
CA SER A 376 -29.16 -21.06 10.83
C SER A 376 -28.52 -22.23 11.60
N GLY A 377 -28.39 -22.11 12.93
CA GLY A 377 -28.07 -23.25 13.79
C GLY A 377 -26.64 -23.79 13.67
N ASN A 378 -25.61 -22.93 13.49
CA ASN A 378 -24.20 -23.27 13.75
C ASN A 378 -23.50 -24.35 12.88
N TYR A 379 -24.18 -25.02 11.95
CA TYR A 379 -23.52 -26.07 11.13
C TYR A 379 -23.05 -25.61 9.75
N LYS A 380 -23.56 -24.48 9.24
CA LYS A 380 -23.15 -23.91 7.95
C LYS A 380 -22.88 -22.42 8.09
N ILE A 381 -21.61 -22.04 8.10
CA ILE A 381 -21.20 -20.63 8.09
C ILE A 381 -21.57 -20.06 6.72
N PHE A 382 -22.60 -19.22 6.64
CA PHE A 382 -22.94 -18.49 5.40
C PHE A 382 -23.16 -19.39 4.17
N PHE A 383 -23.91 -20.48 4.32
CA PHE A 383 -24.20 -21.46 3.25
C PHE A 383 -23.00 -22.29 2.72
N PHE A 384 -21.77 -22.03 3.17
CA PHE A 384 -20.55 -22.74 2.75
C PHE A 384 -19.81 -23.35 3.95
N ASP A 385 -18.97 -24.36 3.71
CA ASP A 385 -18.07 -24.86 4.76
C ASP A 385 -17.03 -23.81 5.13
N GLY A 386 -16.82 -23.58 6.43
CA GLY A 386 -15.87 -22.58 6.94
C GLY A 386 -14.44 -22.76 6.39
N TYR A 387 -14.07 -23.99 6.01
CA TYR A 387 -12.81 -24.30 5.34
C TYR A 387 -12.76 -23.79 3.89
N GLN A 388 -13.80 -24.04 3.09
CA GLN A 388 -13.88 -23.53 1.71
C GLN A 388 -13.90 -22.00 1.70
N LEU A 389 -14.63 -21.39 2.63
CA LEU A 389 -14.68 -19.94 2.81
C LEU A 389 -13.31 -19.31 3.10
N ARG A 390 -12.47 -19.95 3.93
CA ARG A 390 -11.08 -19.51 4.19
C ARG A 390 -10.20 -19.61 2.94
N GLN A 391 -10.32 -20.69 2.16
CA GLN A 391 -9.57 -20.84 0.91
C GLN A 391 -9.97 -19.79 -0.13
N TRP A 392 -11.27 -19.56 -0.33
CA TRP A 392 -11.77 -18.51 -1.24
C TRP A 392 -11.34 -17.11 -0.81
N TYR A 393 -11.30 -16.86 0.49
CA TYR A 393 -10.83 -15.60 1.05
C TYR A 393 -9.34 -15.35 0.77
N GLY A 394 -8.47 -16.32 1.07
CA GLY A 394 -7.03 -16.23 0.77
C GLY A 394 -6.74 -16.11 -0.73
N PHE A 395 -7.52 -16.82 -1.55
CA PHE A 395 -7.46 -16.78 -3.02
C PHE A 395 -7.84 -15.40 -3.59
N LEU A 396 -9.00 -14.85 -3.22
CA LEU A 396 -9.50 -13.58 -3.76
C LEU A 396 -8.70 -12.39 -3.21
N ILE A 397 -8.62 -12.23 -1.89
CA ILE A 397 -8.06 -11.01 -1.28
C ILE A 397 -6.53 -11.04 -1.27
N GLY A 398 -5.94 -12.18 -0.91
CA GLY A 398 -4.49 -12.35 -0.83
C GLY A 398 -3.85 -12.35 -2.22
N ALA A 399 -4.19 -13.34 -3.04
CA ALA A 399 -3.48 -13.61 -4.29
C ALA A 399 -3.97 -12.74 -5.47
N ALA A 400 -5.29 -12.61 -5.68
CA ALA A 400 -5.83 -11.88 -6.83
C ALA A 400 -5.76 -10.36 -6.65
N PHE A 401 -6.21 -9.80 -5.52
CA PHE A 401 -6.26 -8.35 -5.37
C PHE A 401 -4.93 -7.68 -4.94
N SER A 402 -4.16 -8.27 -4.02
CA SER A 402 -2.95 -7.63 -3.49
C SER A 402 -1.69 -7.85 -4.34
N GLY A 403 -1.51 -9.06 -4.88
CA GLY A 403 -0.36 -9.43 -5.73
C GLY A 403 -0.62 -9.14 -7.20
N VAL A 404 -1.55 -9.88 -7.81
CA VAL A 404 -1.83 -9.86 -9.25
C VAL A 404 -2.36 -8.49 -9.72
N ILE A 405 -3.49 -8.04 -9.17
CA ILE A 405 -4.10 -6.74 -9.52
C ILE A 405 -3.31 -5.58 -8.91
N GLY A 406 -2.69 -5.78 -7.74
CA GLY A 406 -1.98 -4.72 -7.04
C GLY A 406 -0.74 -4.27 -7.79
N VAL A 407 0.25 -5.16 -7.94
CA VAL A 407 1.58 -4.83 -8.47
C VAL A 407 1.66 -5.07 -9.98
N GLY A 408 0.99 -6.10 -10.49
CA GLY A 408 0.97 -6.42 -11.93
C GLY A 408 0.45 -5.27 -12.80
N PHE A 409 -0.42 -4.43 -12.24
CA PHE A 409 -1.07 -3.33 -12.95
C PHE A 409 -0.39 -1.97 -12.82
N TYR A 410 0.77 -1.87 -12.17
CA TYR A 410 1.49 -0.59 -12.07
C TYR A 410 1.75 0.08 -13.43
N PRO A 411 2.23 -0.64 -14.48
CA PRO A 411 2.48 -0.04 -15.78
C PRO A 411 1.22 0.37 -16.56
N ILE A 412 0.04 -0.01 -16.08
CA ILE A 412 -1.24 0.17 -16.79
C ILE A 412 -2.11 1.20 -16.05
N PHE A 413 -2.39 0.97 -14.76
CA PHE A 413 -3.36 1.74 -13.98
C PHE A 413 -2.71 2.66 -12.93
N GLY A 414 -1.37 2.61 -12.75
CA GLY A 414 -0.61 3.48 -11.85
C GLY A 414 -0.10 2.78 -10.59
N SER A 415 0.70 3.50 -9.78
CA SER A 415 1.47 2.93 -8.66
C SER A 415 0.66 2.45 -7.45
N ARG A 416 -0.60 2.86 -7.30
CA ARG A 416 -1.40 2.61 -6.08
C ARG A 416 -2.75 1.94 -6.34
N VAL A 417 -2.85 1.06 -7.34
CA VAL A 417 -4.08 0.33 -7.68
C VAL A 417 -4.64 -0.43 -6.47
N TRP A 418 -3.82 -1.24 -5.80
CA TRP A 418 -4.25 -1.96 -4.57
C TRP A 418 -4.72 -1.01 -3.47
N CYS A 419 -3.92 0.01 -3.15
CA CYS A 419 -4.22 0.98 -2.09
C CYS A 419 -5.48 1.81 -2.37
N ARG A 420 -5.84 1.96 -3.65
CA ARG A 420 -6.98 2.74 -4.12
C ARG A 420 -8.25 1.89 -4.15
N PHE A 421 -8.20 0.71 -4.77
CA PHE A 421 -9.41 -0.08 -5.04
C PHE A 421 -9.65 -1.21 -4.04
N GLY A 422 -8.60 -1.84 -3.50
CA GLY A 422 -8.74 -3.12 -2.80
C GLY A 422 -8.32 -3.13 -1.34
N CYS A 423 -7.50 -2.20 -0.87
CA CYS A 423 -6.91 -2.27 0.46
C CYS A 423 -7.93 -1.95 1.58
N PRO A 424 -8.37 -2.93 2.38
CA PRO A 424 -9.38 -2.71 3.42
C PRO A 424 -8.85 -1.79 4.55
N MET A 425 -7.55 -1.88 4.85
CA MET A 425 -6.90 -0.98 5.81
C MET A 425 -6.93 0.48 5.31
N ALA A 426 -6.77 0.72 4.01
CA ALA A 426 -6.87 2.07 3.46
C ALA A 426 -8.30 2.65 3.54
N ALA A 427 -9.34 1.81 3.51
CA ALA A 427 -10.72 2.23 3.75
C ALA A 427 -10.96 2.68 5.20
N ILE A 428 -10.54 1.85 6.18
CA ILE A 428 -10.66 2.18 7.61
C ILE A 428 -9.89 3.48 7.92
N LEU A 429 -8.61 3.53 7.55
CA LEU A 429 -7.77 4.69 7.78
C LEU A 429 -8.28 5.93 7.02
N GLY A 430 -8.83 5.74 5.83
CA GLY A 430 -9.39 6.82 5.00
C GLY A 430 -10.65 7.43 5.62
N MET A 431 -11.55 6.61 6.15
CA MET A 431 -12.72 7.05 6.89
C MET A 431 -12.29 7.81 8.16
N GLN A 432 -11.39 7.21 8.94
CA GLN A 432 -10.92 7.82 10.17
C GLN A 432 -10.16 9.14 9.91
N GLN A 433 -9.33 9.19 8.87
CA GLN A 433 -8.65 10.40 8.45
C GLN A 433 -9.64 11.51 8.08
N ARG A 434 -10.68 11.19 7.31
CA ARG A 434 -11.65 12.18 6.82
C ARG A 434 -12.60 12.70 7.91
N LEU A 435 -12.87 11.93 8.96
CA LEU A 435 -13.82 12.36 9.99
C LEU A 435 -13.15 12.87 11.28
N PHE A 436 -11.99 12.31 11.64
CA PHE A 436 -11.44 12.53 12.98
C PHE A 436 -10.03 13.12 13.01
N SER A 437 -9.24 13.02 11.95
CA SER A 437 -7.83 13.42 11.97
C SER A 437 -7.59 14.94 12.00
N LYS A 438 -6.44 15.35 12.56
CA LYS A 438 -5.90 16.71 12.49
C LYS A 438 -5.23 17.03 11.16
N PHE A 439 -4.90 16.02 10.37
CA PHE A 439 -4.16 16.17 9.13
C PHE A 439 -5.04 16.76 8.01
N ARG A 440 -4.50 17.70 7.24
CA ARG A 440 -5.05 18.22 5.99
C ARG A 440 -3.93 18.73 5.09
N ILE A 441 -4.20 18.83 3.80
CA ILE A 441 -3.35 19.62 2.90
C ILE A 441 -4.05 20.96 2.69
N THR A 442 -3.43 22.03 3.17
CA THR A 442 -3.94 23.39 3.01
C THR A 442 -3.53 23.96 1.66
N THR A 443 -4.34 24.88 1.16
CA THR A 443 -4.16 25.48 -0.16
C THR A 443 -4.25 27.00 -0.06
N ASN A 444 -3.28 27.71 -0.65
CA ASN A 444 -3.38 29.15 -0.89
C ASN A 444 -3.89 29.41 -2.31
N GLY A 445 -5.21 29.48 -2.48
CA GLY A 445 -5.84 29.55 -3.80
C GLY A 445 -5.40 30.73 -4.66
N GLY A 446 -5.19 31.91 -4.05
CA GLY A 446 -4.75 33.11 -4.76
C GLY A 446 -3.36 33.02 -5.40
N GLN A 447 -2.56 32.00 -5.05
CA GLN A 447 -1.24 31.75 -5.66
C GLN A 447 -1.25 30.62 -6.69
N CYS A 448 -2.40 29.99 -6.94
CA CYS A 448 -2.52 28.87 -7.87
C CYS A 448 -2.48 29.33 -9.33
N ILE A 449 -1.43 28.94 -10.06
CA ILE A 449 -1.28 29.22 -11.50
C ILE A 449 -1.86 28.11 -12.40
N SER A 450 -2.69 27.21 -11.85
CA SER A 450 -3.41 26.18 -12.61
C SER A 450 -2.57 25.21 -13.47
N CYS A 451 -1.27 25.06 -13.22
CA CYS A 451 -0.35 24.27 -14.05
C CYS A 451 -0.60 22.75 -14.05
N GLY A 452 -1.35 22.22 -13.08
CA GLY A 452 -1.76 20.80 -13.05
C GLY A 452 -0.72 19.79 -12.55
N ASN A 453 0.53 20.19 -12.29
CA ASN A 453 1.58 19.28 -11.79
C ASN A 453 1.13 18.50 -10.55
N CYS A 454 0.48 19.16 -9.58
CA CYS A 454 -0.01 18.52 -8.37
C CYS A 454 -1.00 17.38 -8.62
N SER A 455 -1.90 17.53 -9.62
CA SER A 455 -2.84 16.47 -10.03
C SER A 455 -2.15 15.36 -10.80
N VAL A 456 -1.21 15.69 -11.69
CA VAL A 456 -0.47 14.70 -12.50
C VAL A 456 0.31 13.74 -11.60
N TYR A 457 0.99 14.25 -10.58
CA TYR A 457 1.78 13.44 -9.66
C TYR A 457 0.96 12.79 -8.53
N CYS A 458 -0.35 13.09 -8.43
CA CYS A 458 -1.22 12.45 -7.45
C CYS A 458 -1.56 11.01 -7.87
N GLU A 459 -0.89 10.05 -7.24
CA GLU A 459 -1.11 8.62 -7.47
C GLU A 459 -2.42 8.07 -6.90
N MET A 460 -3.13 8.85 -6.09
CA MET A 460 -4.46 8.49 -5.58
C MET A 460 -5.59 8.96 -6.51
N GLY A 461 -5.27 9.48 -7.70
CA GLY A 461 -6.28 9.93 -8.67
C GLY A 461 -7.09 11.15 -8.22
N ILE A 462 -6.54 11.97 -7.32
CA ILE A 462 -7.19 13.19 -6.83
C ILE A 462 -6.83 14.35 -7.76
N ASP A 463 -7.83 15.09 -8.24
CA ASP A 463 -7.59 16.35 -8.96
C ASP A 463 -7.23 17.47 -7.97
N VAL A 464 -5.98 17.49 -7.53
CA VAL A 464 -5.44 18.45 -6.56
C VAL A 464 -5.50 19.89 -7.08
N ARG A 465 -5.36 20.10 -8.39
CA ARG A 465 -5.47 21.41 -9.04
C ARG A 465 -6.84 22.03 -8.79
N ALA A 466 -7.92 21.27 -8.95
CA ALA A 466 -9.28 21.77 -8.72
C ALA A 466 -9.48 22.25 -7.28
N TYR A 467 -8.90 21.54 -6.30
CA TYR A 467 -8.89 21.99 -4.90
C TYR A 467 -8.12 23.29 -4.71
N ALA A 468 -6.91 23.36 -5.28
CA ALA A 468 -6.08 24.54 -5.19
C ALA A 468 -6.73 25.77 -5.83
N GLN A 469 -7.37 25.63 -6.99
CA GLN A 469 -8.08 26.73 -7.68
C GLN A 469 -9.24 27.28 -6.85
N LYS A 470 -9.97 26.42 -6.14
CA LYS A 470 -11.07 26.83 -5.26
C LYS A 470 -10.58 27.35 -3.91
N GLY A 471 -9.29 27.25 -3.63
CA GLY A 471 -8.74 27.50 -2.30
C GLY A 471 -9.31 26.55 -1.24
N GLU A 472 -9.71 25.33 -1.62
CA GLU A 472 -10.30 24.32 -0.74
C GLU A 472 -9.25 23.39 -0.12
N ASN A 473 -9.34 23.16 1.20
CA ASN A 473 -8.51 22.17 1.88
C ASN A 473 -8.76 20.75 1.35
N ILE A 474 -7.70 19.99 1.12
CA ILE A 474 -7.82 18.62 0.61
C ILE A 474 -8.02 17.67 1.79
N VAL A 475 -9.28 17.36 2.07
CA VAL A 475 -9.69 16.40 3.11
C VAL A 475 -10.40 15.20 2.47
N ARG A 476 -9.66 14.45 1.64
CA ARG A 476 -10.17 13.25 0.97
C ARG A 476 -9.79 11.99 1.75
N SER A 477 -10.71 11.02 1.82
CA SER A 477 -10.44 9.69 2.38
C SER A 477 -9.38 8.94 1.57
N SER A 478 -9.32 9.18 0.25
CA SER A 478 -8.32 8.58 -0.65
C SER A 478 -6.91 9.15 -0.46
N CYS A 479 -6.73 10.38 0.04
CA CYS A 479 -5.41 11.01 0.17
C CYS A 479 -4.53 10.25 1.17
N VAL A 480 -3.36 9.74 0.73
CA VAL A 480 -2.38 9.02 1.57
C VAL A 480 -1.40 9.92 2.31
N GLY A 481 -1.44 11.24 2.07
CA GLY A 481 -0.51 12.19 2.68
C GLY A 481 0.94 12.00 2.24
N CYS A 482 1.16 11.57 0.99
CA CYS A 482 2.50 11.34 0.43
C CYS A 482 3.33 12.61 0.24
N GLY A 483 2.72 13.80 0.18
CA GLY A 483 3.46 15.08 0.11
C GLY A 483 3.99 15.47 -1.27
N ILE A 484 3.94 14.58 -2.25
CA ILE A 484 4.46 14.87 -3.59
C ILE A 484 3.73 16.04 -4.25
N CYS A 485 2.41 16.18 -4.06
CA CYS A 485 1.67 17.31 -4.61
C CYS A 485 2.18 18.68 -4.13
N SER A 486 2.63 18.80 -2.88
CA SER A 486 3.27 20.04 -2.39
C SER A 486 4.70 20.17 -2.89
N ALA A 487 5.45 19.07 -2.99
CA ALA A 487 6.82 19.09 -3.50
C ALA A 487 6.90 19.55 -4.98
N VAL A 488 5.91 19.19 -5.80
CA VAL A 488 5.86 19.51 -7.24
C VAL A 488 5.23 20.87 -7.54
N CYS A 489 4.72 21.57 -6.54
CA CYS A 489 4.07 22.86 -6.74
C CYS A 489 5.13 23.97 -6.88
N PRO A 490 5.30 24.57 -8.08
CA PRO A 490 6.35 25.58 -8.30
C PRO A 490 6.12 26.87 -7.49
N ARG A 491 4.86 27.13 -7.10
CA ARG A 491 4.47 28.32 -6.33
C ARG A 491 4.36 28.06 -4.82
N GLY A 492 4.55 26.81 -4.36
CA GLY A 492 4.44 26.48 -2.94
C GLY A 492 3.03 26.65 -2.36
N VAL A 493 1.99 26.52 -3.19
CA VAL A 493 0.57 26.73 -2.84
C VAL A 493 0.05 25.73 -1.79
N LEU A 494 0.61 24.52 -1.79
CA LEU A 494 0.11 23.39 -1.01
C LEU A 494 1.03 23.11 0.18
N LYS A 495 0.47 22.94 1.38
CA LYS A 495 1.23 22.60 2.59
C LYS A 495 0.59 21.43 3.34
N LEU A 496 1.42 20.56 3.90
CA LEU A 496 0.97 19.46 4.75
C LEU A 496 0.87 19.98 6.18
N GLU A 497 -0.32 20.02 6.74
CA GLU A 497 -0.57 20.61 8.04
C GLU A 497 -1.30 19.66 8.98
N ASN A 498 -0.97 19.76 10.26
CA ASN A 498 -1.73 19.17 11.36
C ASN A 498 -2.32 20.33 12.17
N GLY A 499 -3.61 20.59 11.99
CA GLY A 499 -4.28 21.76 12.59
C GLY A 499 -5.47 21.39 13.47
N SER A 500 -6.21 22.41 13.90
CA SER A 500 -7.51 22.24 14.55
C SER A 500 -8.50 21.51 13.64
N ARG A 501 -9.48 20.81 14.23
CA ARG A 501 -10.56 20.14 13.49
C ARG A 501 -11.71 21.09 13.11
N LYS A 502 -11.77 22.28 13.69
CA LYS A 502 -12.76 23.30 13.32
C LYS A 502 -12.54 23.74 11.86
N ASN A 503 -13.63 23.88 11.10
CA ASN A 503 -13.65 24.30 9.69
C ASN A 503 -12.61 23.56 8.83
N ARG A 504 -12.49 22.24 9.02
CA ARG A 504 -11.50 21.42 8.30
C ARG A 504 -11.99 21.02 6.91
N ILE A 505 -13.26 20.67 6.79
CA ILE A 505 -13.89 20.17 5.54
C ILE A 505 -14.59 21.29 4.78
N HIS A 506 -15.19 22.23 5.52
CA HIS A 506 -15.79 23.44 4.97
C HIS A 506 -14.77 24.56 5.14
N ASN A 507 -14.42 25.20 4.03
CA ASN A 507 -13.67 26.44 4.08
C ASN A 507 -14.66 27.59 4.25
N GLU A 508 -14.35 28.52 5.16
CA GLU A 508 -14.75 29.92 5.00
C GLU A 508 -14.28 30.35 3.60
N GLU A 509 -15.14 31.06 2.85
CA GLU A 509 -14.90 31.44 1.46
C GLU A 509 -13.44 31.85 1.25
N SER A 510 -12.79 31.17 0.30
CA SER A 510 -11.44 31.54 -0.08
C SER A 510 -11.50 32.97 -0.60
N VAL A 511 -10.66 33.81 0.00
CA VAL A 511 -10.43 35.21 -0.39
C VAL A 511 -9.90 35.22 -1.83
N MET A 512 -10.80 35.10 -2.82
CA MET A 512 -10.51 35.28 -4.22
C MET A 512 -10.88 36.72 -4.57
N GLY A 513 -9.85 37.48 -4.95
CA GLY A 513 -9.83 38.94 -4.99
C GLY A 513 -10.69 39.63 -6.05
N ASP A 514 -11.78 39.03 -6.51
CA ASP A 514 -12.74 39.68 -7.41
C ASP A 514 -14.19 39.72 -6.90
N ASN A 515 -14.57 38.90 -5.90
CA ASN A 515 -15.98 38.75 -5.50
C ASN A 515 -16.25 39.02 -4.02
N MET A 516 -15.40 39.77 -3.34
CA MET A 516 -15.59 40.04 -1.91
C MET A 516 -15.48 41.53 -1.61
N ASP A 517 -16.57 42.10 -1.12
CA ASP A 517 -16.54 43.40 -0.48
C ASP A 517 -15.80 43.25 0.87
N LEU A 518 -14.65 43.94 0.99
CA LEU A 518 -13.80 43.91 2.18
C LEU A 518 -14.58 44.24 3.47
N MET A 519 -15.68 44.99 3.32
CA MET A 519 -16.55 45.38 4.44
C MET A 519 -17.31 44.21 5.06
N ASP A 520 -17.63 43.16 4.31
CA ASP A 520 -18.37 42.02 4.84
C ASP A 520 -17.48 41.08 5.67
N LEU A 521 -16.20 40.97 5.32
CA LEU A 521 -15.22 40.24 6.15
C LEU A 521 -14.95 40.94 7.49
N ILE A 522 -14.85 42.28 7.48
CA ILE A 522 -14.63 43.05 8.71
C ILE A 522 -15.85 42.93 9.64
N LYS A 523 -17.06 42.89 9.09
CA LYS A 523 -18.27 42.63 9.88
C LYS A 523 -18.30 41.23 10.48
N GLN A 524 -17.86 40.21 9.74
CA GLN A 524 -17.80 38.83 10.24
C GLN A 524 -16.74 38.61 11.32
N SER A 525 -15.61 39.33 11.29
CA SER A 525 -14.56 39.22 12.33
C SER A 525 -14.87 40.03 13.60
N SER A 526 -15.88 40.92 13.54
CA SER A 526 -16.33 41.76 14.66
C SER A 526 -17.42 41.13 15.54
N LYS A 527 -17.88 39.91 15.22
CA LYS A 527 -18.77 39.08 16.05
C LYS A 527 -18.00 37.89 16.59
#